data_AF-A0A263NQH4-F1
#
_entry.id   AF-A0A263NQH4-F1
#
_cell.length_a   1.000
_cell.length_b   1.000
_cell.length_c   1.000
_cell.angle_alpha   90.00
_cell.angle_beta   90.00
_cell.angle_gamma   90.00
#
_symmetry.space_group_name_H-M   'P 1'
#
loop_
_entity.id
_entity.type
_entity.pdbx_description
1 polymer ?
#
loop_
_entity_poly.entity_id
_entity_poly.type
_entity_poly.pdbx_seq_one_letter_code
_entity_poly.pdbx_strand_id
1 'polypeptide(L)'
;MLIRYSANALPGTLTLSVGYLMLCTNEGLAELAATAHWQDHPEDEPTDITVVHLQDVDGRDLGLFEVRYELRQVFTACPLRQA
;
A
#
# COMPACT_ATOMS: atom_id res chain seq x y z
N MET A 1 10.18 -8.72 6.25
CA MET A 1 8.94 -9.35 6.74
C MET A 1 7.98 -9.44 5.57
N LEU A 2 7.43 -10.62 5.33
CA LEU A 2 6.56 -10.90 4.19
C LEU A 2 5.11 -10.67 4.61
N ILE A 3 4.38 -9.87 3.83
CA ILE A 3 2.94 -9.65 3.96
C ILE A 3 2.27 -10.38 2.80
N ARG A 4 1.22 -11.13 3.08
CA ARG A 4 0.33 -11.68 2.04
C ARG A 4 -0.94 -10.87 1.98
N TYR A 5 -1.33 -10.49 0.78
CA TYR A 5 -2.54 -9.74 0.54
C TYR A 5 -3.28 -10.25 -0.70
N SER A 6 -4.53 -9.81 -0.86
CA SER A 6 -5.19 -9.85 -2.17
C SER A 6 -5.76 -8.49 -2.51
N ALA A 7 -5.51 -7.99 -3.71
CA ALA A 7 -6.08 -6.76 -4.24
C ALA A 7 -7.04 -7.10 -5.37
N ASN A 8 -8.30 -6.68 -5.29
CA ASN A 8 -9.35 -7.04 -6.25
C ASN A 8 -9.44 -8.57 -6.49
N ALA A 9 -9.30 -9.35 -5.41
CA ALA A 9 -9.22 -10.81 -5.38
C ALA A 9 -7.98 -11.45 -6.06
N LEU A 10 -7.03 -10.65 -6.56
CA LEU A 10 -5.76 -11.13 -7.07
C LEU A 10 -4.72 -11.20 -5.94
N PRO A 11 -4.08 -12.36 -5.70
CA PRO A 11 -3.12 -12.51 -4.62
C PRO A 11 -1.81 -11.78 -4.93
N GLY A 12 -1.19 -11.22 -3.89
CA GLY A 12 0.10 -10.56 -3.98
C GLY A 12 0.88 -10.68 -2.69
N THR A 13 2.16 -10.30 -2.75
CA THR A 13 3.02 -10.27 -1.57
C THR A 13 3.81 -8.97 -1.52
N LEU A 14 4.01 -8.45 -0.31
CA LEU A 14 4.81 -7.25 -0.07
C LEU A 14 5.88 -7.56 0.97
N THR A 15 7.13 -7.17 0.70
CA THR A 15 8.22 -7.32 1.68
C THR A 15 8.55 -5.96 2.30
N LEU A 16 8.32 -5.82 3.60
CA LEU A 16 8.67 -4.62 4.36
C LEU A 16 9.67 -4.94 5.47
N SER A 17 10.47 -3.95 5.87
CA SER A 17 11.28 -4.08 7.08
C SER A 17 10.39 -4.05 8.32
N VAL A 18 10.77 -4.77 9.38
CA VAL A 18 9.99 -4.80 10.64
C VAL A 18 9.85 -3.40 11.23
N GLY A 19 10.92 -2.60 11.19
CA GLY A 19 10.90 -1.23 11.68
C GLY A 19 9.88 -0.34 10.95
N TYR A 20 9.71 -0.54 9.65
CA TYR A 20 8.73 0.22 8.86
C TYR A 20 7.30 -0.23 9.16
N LEU A 21 7.08 -1.54 9.30
CA LEU A 21 5.77 -2.10 9.64
C LEU A 21 5.21 -1.57 10.96
N MET A 22 6.08 -1.36 11.95
CA MET A 22 5.71 -0.77 13.25
C MET A 22 5.27 0.70 13.17
N LEU A 23 5.57 1.39 12.07
CA LEU A 23 5.20 2.79 11.84
C LEU A 23 3.92 2.93 11.00
N CYS A 24 3.44 1.85 10.39
CA CYS A 24 2.26 1.88 9.54
C CYS A 24 0.98 1.66 10.36
N THR A 25 -0.08 2.35 9.98
CA THR A 25 -1.44 1.93 10.34
C THR A 25 -1.89 0.78 9.45
N ASN A 26 -2.95 0.08 9.83
CA ASN A 26 -3.51 -0.98 9.00
C ASN A 26 -3.97 -0.44 7.62
N GLU A 27 -4.56 0.75 7.61
CA GLU A 27 -4.95 1.45 6.39
C GLU A 27 -3.73 1.80 5.52
N GLY A 28 -2.64 2.28 6.12
CA GLY A 28 -1.41 2.57 5.40
C GLY A 28 -0.77 1.30 4.80
N LEU A 29 -0.87 0.16 5.47
CA LEU A 29 -0.45 -1.13 4.90
C LEU A 29 -1.32 -1.54 3.71
N ALA A 30 -2.63 -1.29 3.78
CA ALA A 30 -3.54 -1.55 2.67
C ALA A 30 -3.24 -0.64 1.46
N GLU A 31 -2.98 0.65 1.69
CA GLU A 31 -2.56 1.61 0.65
C GLU A 31 -1.25 1.17 -0.04
N LEU A 32 -0.27 0.70 0.74
CA LEU A 32 0.99 0.16 0.20
C LEU A 32 0.77 -1.12 -0.62
N ALA A 33 -0.09 -2.02 -0.15
CA ALA A 33 -0.42 -3.24 -0.87
C ALA A 33 -1.13 -2.94 -2.20
N ALA A 34 -2.07 -1.99 -2.23
CA ALA A 34 -2.70 -1.53 -3.47
C ALA A 34 -1.66 -0.90 -4.42
N THR A 35 -0.74 -0.07 -3.89
CA THR A 35 0.32 0.53 -4.70
C THR A 35 1.23 -0.52 -5.32
N ALA A 36 1.67 -1.52 -4.55
CA ALA A 36 2.50 -2.61 -5.05
C ALA A 36 1.76 -3.43 -6.11
N HIS A 37 0.47 -3.73 -5.88
CA HIS A 37 -0.36 -4.46 -6.84
C HIS A 37 -0.38 -3.79 -8.21
N TRP A 38 -0.66 -2.48 -8.27
CA TRP A 38 -0.70 -1.75 -9.54
C TRP A 38 0.68 -1.52 -10.16
N GLN A 39 1.76 -1.54 -9.38
CA GLN A 39 3.12 -1.54 -9.91
C GLN A 39 3.50 -2.88 -10.56
N ASP A 40 2.99 -3.99 -10.03
CA ASP A 40 3.22 -5.33 -10.58
C ASP A 40 2.35 -5.64 -11.81
N HIS A 41 1.30 -4.85 -12.05
CA HIS A 41 0.38 -4.96 -13.20
C HIS A 41 0.31 -3.64 -14.00
N PRO A 42 1.44 -3.15 -14.56
CA PRO A 42 1.50 -1.86 -15.25
C PRO A 42 0.69 -1.82 -16.56
N GLU A 43 0.29 -2.97 -17.10
CA GLU A 43 -0.60 -3.10 -18.25
C GLU A 43 -2.06 -2.74 -17.94
N ASP A 44 -2.44 -2.77 -16.66
CA ASP A 44 -3.79 -2.47 -16.19
C ASP A 44 -3.86 -1.05 -15.63
N GLU A 45 -5.03 -0.41 -15.76
CA GLU A 45 -5.29 0.89 -15.16
C GLU A 45 -5.78 0.72 -13.71
N PRO A 46 -5.21 1.45 -12.73
CA PRO A 46 -5.71 1.44 -11.37
C PRO A 46 -7.20 1.81 -11.30
N THR A 47 -7.98 0.94 -10.66
CA THR A 47 -9.41 1.19 -10.43
C THR A 47 -9.63 2.29 -9.38
N ASP A 48 -10.74 3.04 -9.49
CA ASP A 48 -11.15 4.05 -8.50
C ASP A 48 -11.17 3.52 -7.05
N ILE A 49 -11.57 2.25 -6.88
CA ILE A 49 -11.53 1.53 -5.60
C ILE A 49 -10.83 0.20 -5.80
N THR A 50 -9.74 -0.01 -5.07
CA THR A 50 -9.09 -1.31 -4.93
C THR A 50 -9.52 -1.92 -3.59
N VAL A 51 -10.12 -3.10 -3.61
CA VAL A 51 -10.42 -3.84 -2.37
C VAL A 51 -9.21 -4.66 -1.99
N VAL A 52 -8.61 -4.35 -0.84
CA VAL A 52 -7.41 -5.01 -0.32
C VAL A 52 -7.77 -5.86 0.89
N HIS A 53 -7.43 -7.15 0.86
CA HIS A 53 -7.43 -8.02 2.04
C HIS A 53 -6.00 -8.20 2.52
N LEU A 54 -5.69 -7.76 3.73
CA LEU A 54 -4.42 -8.04 4.41
C LEU A 54 -4.51 -9.37 5.16
N GLN A 55 -4.34 -10.46 4.41
CA GLN A 55 -4.57 -11.84 4.86
C GLN A 55 -3.59 -12.31 5.94
N ASP A 56 -2.32 -11.91 5.83
CA ASP A 56 -1.26 -12.36 6.74
C ASP A 56 -0.22 -11.25 6.91
N VAL A 57 -0.30 -10.57 8.04
CA VAL A 57 0.65 -9.58 8.54
C VAL A 57 1.16 -10.05 9.91
N ASP A 58 2.33 -10.68 9.93
CA ASP A 58 2.91 -11.30 11.15
C ASP A 58 2.05 -12.43 11.74
N GLY A 59 1.41 -13.24 10.88
CA GLY A 59 0.49 -14.27 11.32
C GLY A 59 -0.86 -13.73 11.79
N ARG A 60 -1.17 -12.46 11.52
CA ARG A 60 -2.47 -11.84 11.81
C ARG A 60 -3.18 -11.46 10.52
N ASP A 61 -4.44 -11.85 10.41
CA ASP A 61 -5.35 -11.33 9.40
C ASP A 61 -5.86 -9.96 9.89
N LEU A 62 -5.62 -8.91 9.10
CA LEU A 62 -6.06 -7.54 9.42
C LEU A 62 -7.38 -7.17 8.73
N GLY A 63 -7.93 -8.05 7.88
CA GLY A 63 -9.22 -7.88 7.24
C GLY A 63 -9.18 -7.09 5.91
N LEU A 64 -10.36 -6.64 5.50
CA LEU A 64 -10.61 -5.98 4.22
C LEU A 64 -10.61 -4.46 4.37
N PHE A 65 -10.03 -3.79 3.37
CA PHE A 65 -9.92 -2.35 3.26
C PHE A 65 -10.34 -1.90 1.86
N GLU A 66 -11.08 -0.79 1.79
CA GLU A 66 -11.29 -0.07 0.53
C GLU A 66 -10.19 0.98 0.37
N VAL A 67 -9.39 0.86 -0.67
CA VAL A 67 -8.34 1.83 -1.01
C VAL A 67 -8.80 2.62 -2.23
N ARG A 68 -8.90 3.94 -2.09
CA ARG A 68 -9.37 4.82 -3.16
C ARG A 68 -8.22 5.46 -3.91
N TYR A 69 -8.29 5.43 -5.23
CA TYR A 69 -7.41 6.20 -6.08
C TYR A 69 -7.92 7.65 -6.16
N GLU A 70 -7.35 8.52 -5.32
CA GLU A 70 -7.72 9.93 -5.24
C GLU A 70 -6.50 10.84 -5.46
N LEU A 71 -6.69 11.91 -6.25
CA LEU A 71 -5.69 12.97 -6.38
C LEU A 71 -5.66 13.82 -5.11
N ARG A 72 -4.58 13.70 -4.32
CA ARG A 72 -4.34 14.54 -3.14
C ARG A 72 -3.36 15.67 -3.46
N GLN A 73 -3.55 16.83 -2.82
CA GLN A 73 -2.55 17.89 -2.87
C GLN A 73 -1.28 17.44 -2.14
N VAL A 74 -0.14 17.50 -2.82
CA VAL A 74 1.17 17.17 -2.24
C VAL A 74 1.99 18.45 -2.12
N PHE A 75 2.55 18.70 -0.94
CA PHE A 75 3.49 19.80 -0.70
C PHE A 75 4.91 19.30 -0.91
N THR A 76 5.72 20.02 -1.69
CA THR A 76 7.11 19.66 -1.99
C THR A 76 8.08 20.67 -1.38
N ALA A 77 9.11 20.18 -0.68
CA ALA A 77 10.17 21.02 -0.13
C ALA A 77 11.36 21.12 -1.11
N CYS A 78 12.01 22.29 -1.15
CA CYS A 78 13.26 22.52 -1.87
C CYS A 78 14.36 23.00 -0.91
N PRO A 79 15.64 22.65 -1.11
CA PRO A 79 16.74 23.14 -0.29
C PRO A 79 16.83 24.67 -0.31
N LEU A 80 16.91 25.29 0.87
CA LEU A 80 17.18 26.72 0.99
C LEU A 80 18.66 26.97 0.65
N ARG A 81 18.95 27.70 -0.44
CA ARG A 81 20.32 28.15 -0.74
C ARG A 81 20.66 29.32 0.18
N GLN A 82 21.58 29.11 1.12
CA GLN A 82 22.19 30.19 1.91
C GLN A 82 23.43 30.70 1.16
N ALA A 83 23.52 32.01 0.95
CA ALA A 83 24.64 32.69 0.28
C ALA A 83 25.75 33.06 1.27
#